data_AF-A0A327J5L0-F1
#
_entry.id   AF-A0A327J5L0-F1
#
_cell.length_a   1.000
_cell.length_b   1.000
_cell.length_c   1.000
_cell.angle_alpha   90.00
_cell.angle_beta   90.00
_cell.angle_gamma   90.00
#
_symmetry.space_group_name_H-M   'P 1'
#
loop_
_entity.id
_entity.type
_entity.pdbx_description
1 polymer ?
#
loop_
_entity_poly.entity_id
_entity_poly.type
_entity_poly.pdbx_seq_one_letter_code
_entity_poly.pdbx_strand_id
1 'polypeptide(L)'
;MKKILFIVTILVLSVFTTACINNLAVQELNNKALEYMKKGDYENAISRLKSSADLDGTIFETQYNLALAYTENEDYPEAIETFEKAVKLRPDAPDAYYSMAVMYENYAKDLYAGNTKQQKDEQENADDEDEDVKPAPTNPDGSYKPTDEELTNVKEYYNSSIDNYNKYLELATTASDSAEVQSKIEEIQDKLQTLDADSN
;
A
#
# COMPACT_ATOMS: atom_id res chain seq x y z
N MET A 1 -38.02 -29.59 -24.36
CA MET A 1 -38.01 -29.21 -22.92
C MET A 1 -37.00 -30.01 -22.10
N LYS A 2 -37.08 -31.36 -22.00
CA LYS A 2 -36.13 -32.17 -21.20
C LYS A 2 -34.65 -32.00 -21.56
N LYS A 3 -34.30 -31.90 -22.86
CA LYS A 3 -32.91 -31.66 -23.31
C LYS A 3 -32.38 -30.27 -22.95
N ILE A 4 -33.24 -29.25 -23.00
CA ILE A 4 -32.89 -27.87 -22.63
C ILE A 4 -32.72 -27.79 -21.11
N LEU A 5 -33.62 -28.39 -20.33
CA LEU A 5 -33.50 -28.48 -18.88
C LEU A 5 -32.19 -29.15 -18.45
N PHE A 6 -31.81 -30.24 -19.12
CA PHE A 6 -30.56 -30.98 -18.87
C PHE A 6 -29.30 -30.16 -19.18
N ILE A 7 -29.28 -29.42 -20.31
CA ILE A 7 -28.17 -28.53 -20.66
C ILE A 7 -28.04 -27.38 -19.65
N VAL A 8 -29.17 -26.78 -19.23
CA VAL A 8 -29.19 -25.74 -18.21
C VAL A 8 -28.69 -26.28 -16.86
N THR A 9 -29.05 -27.52 -16.48
CA THR A 9 -28.52 -28.12 -15.24
C THR A 9 -27.01 -28.34 -15.31
N ILE A 10 -26.48 -28.81 -16.44
CA ILE A 10 -25.03 -28.99 -16.62
C ILE A 10 -24.28 -27.65 -16.55
N LEU A 11 -24.79 -26.61 -17.23
CA LEU A 11 -24.18 -25.28 -17.23
C LEU A 11 -24.19 -24.64 -15.84
N VAL A 12 -25.32 -24.75 -15.13
CA VAL A 12 -25.43 -24.27 -13.74
C VAL A 12 -24.46 -25.04 -12.84
N LEU A 13 -24.41 -26.38 -12.94
CA LEU A 13 -23.49 -27.20 -12.16
C LEU A 13 -22.02 -26.83 -12.44
N SER A 14 -21.65 -26.59 -13.70
CA SER A 14 -20.28 -26.21 -14.07
C SER A 14 -19.89 -24.85 -13.49
N VAL A 15 -20.79 -23.85 -13.55
CA VAL A 15 -20.54 -22.52 -13.00
C VAL A 15 -20.41 -22.59 -11.47
N PHE A 16 -21.27 -23.36 -10.80
CA PHE A 16 -21.16 -23.57 -9.35
C PHE A 16 -19.85 -24.25 -8.96
N THR A 17 -19.41 -25.29 -9.70
CA THR A 17 -18.13 -25.96 -9.39
C THR A 17 -16.93 -25.04 -9.59
N THR A 18 -16.90 -24.23 -10.66
CA THR A 18 -15.80 -23.28 -10.90
C THR A 18 -15.75 -22.18 -9.84
N ALA A 19 -16.91 -21.63 -9.44
CA ALA A 19 -16.97 -20.64 -8.37
C ALA A 19 -16.49 -21.20 -7.02
N CYS A 20 -16.86 -22.43 -6.68
CA CYS A 20 -16.41 -23.08 -5.45
C CYS A 20 -14.90 -23.38 -5.44
N ILE A 21 -14.34 -23.80 -6.58
CA ILE A 21 -12.90 -24.08 -6.71
C ILE A 21 -12.08 -22.78 -6.57
N ASN A 22 -12.52 -21.70 -7.22
CA ASN A 22 -11.82 -20.41 -7.16
C ASN A 22 -11.82 -19.84 -5.73
N ASN A 23 -12.95 -19.93 -5.02
CA ASN A 23 -13.05 -19.43 -3.64
C ASN A 23 -12.07 -20.15 -2.69
N LEU A 24 -11.96 -21.47 -2.77
CA LEU A 24 -11.02 -22.23 -1.94
C LEU A 24 -9.55 -21.88 -2.25
N ALA A 25 -9.20 -21.77 -3.53
CA ALA A 25 -7.85 -21.41 -3.94
C ALA A 25 -7.44 -20.01 -3.49
N VAL A 26 -8.35 -19.03 -3.59
CA VAL A 26 -8.16 -17.66 -3.08
C VAL A 26 -7.87 -17.66 -1.58
N GLN A 27 -8.68 -18.39 -0.79
CA GLN A 27 -8.45 -18.49 0.65
C GLN A 27 -7.09 -19.12 0.99
N GLU A 28 -6.71 -20.20 0.30
CA GLU A 28 -5.42 -20.85 0.52
C GLU A 28 -4.24 -19.92 0.21
N LEU A 29 -4.31 -19.18 -0.90
CA LEU A 29 -3.28 -18.22 -1.28
C LEU A 29 -3.16 -17.08 -0.27
N ASN A 30 -4.28 -16.52 0.20
CA ASN A 30 -4.29 -15.50 1.23
C ASN A 30 -3.70 -16.01 2.55
N ASN A 31 -4.05 -17.22 2.97
CA ASN A 31 -3.50 -17.81 4.21
C ASN A 31 -1.99 -18.02 4.12
N LYS A 32 -1.48 -18.55 3.00
CA LYS A 32 -0.03 -18.69 2.77
C LYS A 32 0.67 -17.34 2.77
N ALA A 33 0.07 -16.32 2.16
CA ALA A 33 0.64 -14.99 2.18
C ALA A 33 0.76 -14.43 3.60
N LEU A 34 -0.27 -14.58 4.43
CA LEU A 34 -0.22 -14.19 5.83
C LEU A 34 0.86 -14.94 6.63
N GLU A 35 1.13 -16.21 6.31
CA GLU A 35 2.26 -16.94 6.90
C GLU A 35 3.62 -16.39 6.48
N TYR A 36 3.76 -15.96 5.22
CA TYR A 36 4.97 -15.29 4.73
C TYR A 36 5.15 -13.90 5.36
N MET A 37 4.08 -13.09 5.44
CA MET A 37 4.10 -11.79 6.12
C MET A 37 4.54 -11.91 7.58
N LYS A 38 4.04 -12.92 8.31
CA LYS A 38 4.47 -13.19 9.71
C LYS A 38 5.95 -13.52 9.84
N LYS A 39 6.60 -13.96 8.78
CA LYS A 39 8.04 -14.27 8.74
C LYS A 39 8.87 -13.09 8.21
N GLY A 40 8.24 -11.98 7.81
CA GLY A 40 8.89 -10.86 7.12
C GLY A 40 9.28 -11.17 5.67
N ASP A 41 8.75 -12.25 5.09
CA ASP A 41 9.03 -12.67 3.71
C ASP A 41 8.00 -12.03 2.76
N TYR A 42 8.13 -10.72 2.59
CA TYR A 42 7.12 -9.92 1.89
C TYR A 42 7.07 -10.21 0.38
N GLU A 43 8.20 -10.50 -0.26
CA GLU A 43 8.25 -10.89 -1.67
C GLU A 43 7.42 -12.14 -1.96
N ASN A 44 7.57 -13.19 -1.15
CA ASN A 44 6.75 -14.40 -1.30
C ASN A 44 5.27 -14.13 -0.94
N ALA A 45 5.00 -13.28 0.05
CA ALA A 45 3.63 -12.87 0.37
C ALA A 45 2.96 -12.18 -0.83
N ILE A 46 3.63 -11.18 -1.43
CA ILE A 46 3.18 -10.46 -2.63
C ILE A 46 2.90 -11.45 -3.76
N SER A 47 3.81 -12.39 -4.02
CA SER A 47 3.62 -13.40 -5.06
C SER A 47 2.33 -14.22 -4.88
N ARG A 48 2.02 -14.65 -3.65
CA ARG A 48 0.78 -15.38 -3.34
C ARG A 48 -0.46 -14.50 -3.45
N LEU A 49 -0.37 -13.26 -2.99
CA LEU A 49 -1.48 -12.30 -3.03
C LEU A 49 -1.81 -11.84 -4.45
N LYS A 50 -0.81 -11.64 -5.32
CA LYS A 50 -1.03 -11.40 -6.75
C LYS A 50 -1.73 -12.59 -7.40
N SER A 51 -1.28 -13.82 -7.11
CA SER A 51 -1.96 -15.02 -7.61
C SER A 51 -3.42 -15.11 -7.11
N SER A 52 -3.68 -14.66 -5.88
CA SER A 52 -5.04 -14.59 -5.31
C SER A 52 -5.90 -13.55 -6.03
N ALA A 53 -5.35 -12.37 -6.30
CA ALA A 53 -6.01 -11.29 -7.03
C ALA A 53 -6.27 -11.65 -8.51
N ASP A 54 -5.40 -12.43 -9.14
CA ASP A 54 -5.61 -12.94 -10.51
C ASP A 54 -6.77 -13.93 -10.60
N LEU A 55 -7.02 -14.69 -9.53
CA LEU A 55 -8.18 -15.59 -9.44
C LEU A 55 -9.48 -14.83 -9.15
N ASP A 56 -9.43 -13.88 -8.21
CA ASP A 56 -10.55 -12.99 -7.89
C ASP A 56 -10.07 -11.66 -7.31
N GLY A 57 -10.02 -10.64 -8.18
CA GLY A 57 -9.61 -9.30 -7.81
C GLY A 57 -10.65 -8.52 -7.00
N THR A 58 -11.85 -9.07 -6.77
CA THR A 58 -12.95 -8.40 -6.05
C THR A 58 -12.98 -8.67 -4.55
N ILE A 59 -12.03 -9.47 -4.05
CA ILE A 59 -11.93 -9.82 -2.64
C ILE A 59 -11.15 -8.73 -1.90
N PHE A 60 -11.85 -8.03 -1.00
CA PHE A 60 -11.28 -6.96 -0.19
C PHE A 60 -10.04 -7.43 0.58
N GLU A 61 -10.12 -8.57 1.27
CA GLU A 61 -9.03 -9.10 2.08
C GLU A 61 -7.77 -9.38 1.24
N THR A 62 -7.94 -9.80 -0.01
CA THR A 62 -6.82 -10.02 -0.94
C THR A 62 -6.14 -8.70 -1.28
N GLN A 63 -6.92 -7.68 -1.69
CA GLN A 63 -6.36 -6.37 -2.05
C GLN A 63 -5.74 -5.68 -0.82
N TYR A 64 -6.42 -5.71 0.32
CA TYR A 64 -5.94 -5.11 1.56
C TYR A 64 -4.62 -5.74 2.03
N ASN A 65 -4.53 -7.08 2.07
CA ASN A 65 -3.29 -7.76 2.46
C ASN A 65 -2.18 -7.56 1.43
N LEU A 66 -2.51 -7.49 0.14
CA LEU A 66 -1.53 -7.20 -0.92
C LEU A 66 -0.93 -5.80 -0.74
N ALA A 67 -1.76 -4.81 -0.45
CA ALA A 67 -1.32 -3.46 -0.18
C ALA A 67 -0.44 -3.38 1.07
N LEU A 68 -0.81 -4.07 2.16
CA LEU A 68 0.04 -4.19 3.35
C LEU A 68 1.38 -4.83 3.03
N ALA A 69 1.40 -5.92 2.25
CA ALA A 69 2.64 -6.59 1.87
C ALA A 69 3.55 -5.68 1.02
N TYR A 70 2.97 -4.88 0.11
CA TYR A 70 3.71 -3.88 -0.64
C TYR A 70 4.28 -2.77 0.25
N THR A 71 3.49 -2.25 1.20
CA THR A 71 3.97 -1.25 2.18
C THR A 71 5.16 -1.76 2.99
N GLU A 72 5.06 -2.98 3.50
CA GLU A 72 6.14 -3.61 4.29
C GLU A 72 7.37 -3.94 3.43
N ASN A 73 7.19 -4.11 2.12
CA ASN A 73 8.28 -4.27 1.17
C ASN A 73 8.82 -2.93 0.63
N GLU A 74 8.35 -1.78 1.16
CA GLU A 74 8.70 -0.43 0.71
C GLU A 74 8.33 -0.15 -0.78
N ASP A 75 7.48 -0.98 -1.38
CA ASP A 75 6.95 -0.81 -2.75
C ASP A 75 5.73 0.12 -2.70
N TYR A 76 5.95 1.36 -2.28
CA TYR A 76 4.88 2.33 -1.99
C TYR A 76 3.94 2.63 -3.18
N PRO A 77 4.42 2.80 -4.44
CA PRO A 77 3.54 3.04 -5.58
C PRO A 77 2.52 1.92 -5.79
N GLU A 78 2.96 0.66 -5.73
CA GLU A 78 2.11 -0.51 -5.82
C GLU A 78 1.15 -0.62 -4.62
N ALA A 79 1.61 -0.24 -3.42
CA ALA A 79 0.77 -0.19 -2.23
C ALA A 79 -0.38 0.81 -2.39
N ILE A 80 -0.12 2.02 -2.91
CA ILE A 80 -1.13 3.05 -3.18
C ILE A 80 -2.21 2.51 -4.12
N GLU A 81 -1.83 2.04 -5.30
CA GLU A 81 -2.79 1.54 -6.29
C GLU A 81 -3.63 0.38 -5.75
N THR A 82 -3.03 -0.46 -4.91
CA THR A 82 -3.69 -1.64 -4.35
C THR A 82 -4.63 -1.26 -3.20
N PHE A 83 -4.24 -0.32 -2.35
CA PHE A 83 -5.11 0.23 -1.33
C PHE A 83 -6.32 0.94 -1.93
N GLU A 84 -6.14 1.71 -3.01
CA GLU A 84 -7.26 2.32 -3.73
C GLU A 84 -8.29 1.29 -4.21
N LYS A 85 -7.82 0.13 -4.69
CA LYS A 85 -8.72 -0.98 -5.06
C LYS A 85 -9.43 -1.52 -3.83
N ALA A 86 -8.74 -1.70 -2.70
CA ALA A 86 -9.33 -2.17 -1.46
C ALA A 86 -10.45 -1.24 -0.96
N VAL A 87 -10.21 0.07 -0.88
CA VAL A 87 -11.24 1.04 -0.42
C VAL A 87 -12.38 1.23 -1.43
N LYS A 88 -12.14 1.00 -2.74
CA LYS A 88 -13.23 0.93 -3.74
C LYS A 88 -14.14 -0.28 -3.49
N LEU A 89 -13.60 -1.42 -3.04
CA LEU A 89 -14.38 -2.61 -2.72
C LEU A 89 -15.14 -2.48 -1.39
N ARG A 90 -14.52 -1.86 -0.38
CA ARG A 90 -15.11 -1.65 0.93
C ARG A 90 -14.82 -0.22 1.42
N PRO A 91 -15.64 0.77 1.04
CA PRO A 91 -15.41 2.17 1.40
C PRO A 91 -15.68 2.48 2.87
N ASP A 92 -16.26 1.54 3.62
CA ASP A 92 -16.59 1.61 5.05
C ASP A 92 -15.63 0.79 5.92
N ALA A 93 -14.46 0.41 5.42
CA ALA A 93 -13.42 -0.29 6.20
C ALA A 93 -12.46 0.72 6.87
N PRO A 94 -12.63 1.08 8.15
CA PRO A 94 -11.75 2.03 8.82
C PRO A 94 -10.28 1.59 8.80
N ASP A 95 -10.01 0.30 9.04
CA ASP A 95 -8.66 -0.26 9.07
C ASP A 95 -7.89 -0.01 7.76
N ALA A 96 -8.57 -0.02 6.61
CA ALA A 96 -7.95 0.29 5.32
C ALA A 96 -7.44 1.72 5.26
N TYR A 97 -8.23 2.69 5.72
CA TYR A 97 -7.82 4.10 5.76
C TYR A 97 -6.71 4.33 6.79
N TYR A 98 -6.75 3.67 7.96
CA TYR A 98 -5.64 3.75 8.90
C TYR A 98 -4.34 3.24 8.30
N SER A 99 -4.36 2.08 7.63
CA SER A 99 -3.18 1.53 6.97
C SER A 99 -2.69 2.37 5.79
N MET A 100 -3.60 2.96 5.01
CA MET A 100 -3.24 3.93 3.97
C MET A 100 -2.55 5.15 4.56
N ALA A 101 -3.03 5.67 5.69
CA ALA A 101 -2.44 6.82 6.35
C ALA A 101 -1.01 6.53 6.82
N VAL A 102 -0.80 5.37 7.46
CA VAL A 102 0.54 4.91 7.87
C VAL A 102 1.45 4.71 6.66
N MET A 103 0.94 4.11 5.58
CA MET A 103 1.71 3.90 4.35
C MET A 103 2.17 5.24 3.74
N TYR A 104 1.26 6.21 3.58
CA TYR A 104 1.60 7.53 3.06
C TYR A 104 2.60 8.28 3.97
N GLU A 105 2.44 8.15 5.29
CA GLU A 105 3.38 8.73 6.25
C GLU A 105 4.79 8.14 6.09
N ASN A 106 4.89 6.81 5.95
CA ASN A 106 6.16 6.12 5.74
C ASN A 106 6.78 6.50 4.40
N TYR A 107 5.98 6.56 3.33
CA TYR A 107 6.48 6.94 2.01
C TYR A 107 7.02 8.38 2.01
N ALA A 108 6.31 9.32 2.63
CA ALA A 108 6.77 10.69 2.79
C ALA A 108 8.09 10.78 3.56
N LYS A 109 8.23 10.02 4.66
CA LYS A 109 9.46 9.96 5.46
C LYS A 109 10.63 9.40 4.67
N ASP A 110 10.44 8.28 3.99
CA ASP A 110 11.49 7.62 3.22
C ASP A 110 11.91 8.47 2.03
N LEU A 111 10.95 9.08 1.31
CA LEU A 111 11.24 9.97 0.20
C LEU A 111 12.02 11.21 0.64
N TYR A 112 11.63 11.82 1.76
CA TYR A 112 12.34 12.96 2.33
C TYR A 112 13.76 12.59 2.77
N ALA A 113 13.98 11.37 3.23
CA ALA A 113 15.26 10.89 3.72
C ALA A 113 16.18 10.32 2.61
N GLY A 114 15.69 10.19 1.37
CA GLY A 114 16.45 9.53 0.30
C GLY A 114 16.51 8.01 0.43
N ASN A 115 15.57 7.40 1.18
CA ASN A 115 15.58 6.00 1.59
C ASN A 115 14.53 5.14 0.88
N THR A 116 13.87 5.67 -0.16
CA THR A 116 12.93 4.82 -0.93
C THR A 116 13.69 3.72 -1.65
N LYS A 117 13.02 2.60 -1.92
CA LYS A 117 13.60 1.49 -2.68
C LYS A 117 14.16 1.94 -4.03
N GLN A 118 13.44 2.80 -4.75
CA GLN A 118 13.91 3.39 -6.01
C GLN A 118 15.23 4.18 -5.83
N GLN A 119 15.33 5.02 -4.79
CA GLN A 119 16.55 5.78 -4.52
C GLN A 119 17.73 4.88 -4.10
N LYS A 120 17.46 3.81 -3.35
CA LYS A 120 18.47 2.80 -2.97
C LYS A 120 19.01 2.08 -4.21
N ASP A 121 18.12 1.65 -5.11
CA ASP A 121 18.49 0.96 -6.34
C ASP A 121 19.30 1.88 -7.28
N GLU A 122 18.92 3.16 -7.41
CA GLU A 122 19.67 4.14 -8.20
C GLU A 122 21.07 4.40 -7.64
N GLN A 123 21.22 4.42 -6.31
CA GLN A 123 22.51 4.59 -5.66
C GLN A 123 23.42 3.36 -5.83
N GLU A 124 22.88 2.14 -5.74
CA GLU A 124 23.65 0.91 -5.95
C GLU A 124 24.18 0.80 -7.39
N ASN A 125 23.38 1.21 -8.38
CA ASN A 125 23.80 1.21 -9.80
C ASN A 125 24.83 2.32 -10.12
N ALA A 126 24.86 3.42 -9.36
CA ALA A 126 25.82 4.51 -9.56
C ALA A 126 27.26 4.17 -9.10
N ASP A 127 27.41 3.15 -8.24
CA ASP A 127 28.72 2.66 -7.79
C ASP A 127 29.43 1.80 -8.86
N ASP A 128 28.73 1.40 -9.92
CA ASP A 128 29.33 0.79 -11.11
C ASP A 128 29.96 1.89 -11.99
N GLU A 129 31.31 1.92 -12.06
CA GLU A 129 32.16 2.99 -12.63
C GLU A 129 31.90 3.39 -14.11
N ASP A 130 30.91 2.78 -14.78
CA ASP A 130 30.63 2.95 -16.22
C ASP A 130 29.40 3.83 -16.54
N GLU A 131 28.64 4.31 -15.54
CA GLU A 131 27.51 5.23 -15.77
C GLU A 131 27.81 6.66 -15.30
N ASP A 132 27.59 7.65 -16.18
CA ASP A 132 27.63 9.09 -15.87
C ASP A 132 26.42 9.51 -14.97
N VAL A 133 26.25 8.85 -13.82
CA VAL A 133 25.19 9.17 -12.87
C VAL A 133 25.57 10.43 -12.10
N LYS A 134 24.74 11.47 -12.22
CA LYS A 134 24.91 12.69 -11.43
C LYS A 134 24.69 12.34 -9.96
N PRO A 135 25.61 12.69 -9.04
CA PRO A 135 25.44 12.38 -7.62
C PRO A 135 24.18 13.04 -7.06
N ALA A 136 23.50 12.31 -6.19
CA ALA A 136 22.30 12.76 -5.51
C ALA A 136 22.56 14.10 -4.75
N PRO A 137 21.58 15.02 -4.69
CA PRO A 137 21.75 16.26 -3.95
C PRO A 137 21.89 15.97 -2.46
N THR A 138 22.84 16.63 -1.79
CA THR A 138 23.07 16.48 -0.35
C THR A 138 23.09 17.84 0.37
N ASN A 139 22.73 17.81 1.65
CA ASN A 139 22.93 18.92 2.58
C ASN A 139 24.43 19.07 2.96
N PRO A 140 24.83 20.17 3.61
CA PRO A 140 26.22 20.38 4.04
C PRO A 140 26.75 19.32 5.02
N ASP A 141 25.86 18.65 5.76
CA ASP A 141 26.20 17.55 6.66
C ASP A 141 26.29 16.18 5.96
N GLY A 142 26.08 16.15 4.65
CA GLY A 142 26.11 14.94 3.83
C GLY A 142 24.80 14.14 3.81
N SER A 143 23.77 14.57 4.55
CA SER A 143 22.44 13.94 4.45
C SER A 143 21.81 14.20 3.09
N TYR A 144 20.90 13.33 2.67
CA TYR A 144 20.12 13.52 1.44
C TYR A 144 19.39 14.86 1.46
N LYS A 145 19.40 15.56 0.33
CA LYS A 145 18.61 16.77 0.13
C LYS A 145 17.57 16.49 -0.97
N PRO A 146 16.28 16.42 -0.63
CA PRO A 146 15.22 16.30 -1.61
C PRO A 146 15.27 17.40 -2.66
N THR A 147 14.97 17.04 -3.90
CA THR A 147 14.65 18.00 -4.96
C THR A 147 13.35 18.73 -4.65
N ASP A 148 13.11 19.86 -5.33
CA ASP A 148 11.87 20.63 -5.15
C ASP A 148 10.61 19.80 -5.53
N GLU A 149 10.75 18.90 -6.50
CA GLU A 149 9.70 17.96 -6.92
C GLU A 149 9.43 16.92 -5.83
N GLU A 150 10.48 16.27 -5.30
CA GLU A 150 10.32 15.31 -4.21
C GLU A 150 9.76 15.97 -2.95
N LEU A 151 10.19 17.19 -2.62
CA LEU A 151 9.64 17.95 -1.50
C LEU A 151 8.14 18.26 -1.70
N THR A 152 7.72 18.52 -2.93
CA THR A 152 6.30 18.68 -3.27
C THR A 152 5.54 17.38 -3.02
N ASN A 153 6.07 16.25 -3.49
CA ASN A 153 5.46 14.93 -3.30
C ASN A 153 5.41 14.53 -1.82
N VAL A 154 6.47 14.81 -1.04
CA VAL A 154 6.49 14.60 0.42
C VAL A 154 5.33 15.33 1.10
N LYS A 155 5.11 16.61 0.74
CA LYS A 155 3.98 17.38 1.30
C LYS A 155 2.63 16.79 0.87
N GLU A 156 2.50 16.33 -0.37
CA GLU A 156 1.28 15.67 -0.86
C GLU A 156 0.98 14.36 -0.12
N TYR A 157 2.00 13.53 0.10
CA TYR A 157 1.85 12.27 0.85
C TYR A 157 1.52 12.51 2.32
N TYR A 158 2.12 13.51 2.97
CA TYR A 158 1.73 13.87 4.34
C TYR A 158 0.28 14.37 4.43
N ASN A 159 -0.18 15.18 3.48
CA ASN A 159 -1.60 15.57 3.42
C ASN A 159 -2.50 14.35 3.18
N SER A 160 -2.12 13.45 2.27
CA SER A 160 -2.85 12.20 2.02
C SER A 160 -2.92 11.33 3.27
N SER A 161 -1.86 11.29 4.08
CA SER A 161 -1.85 10.60 5.37
C SER A 161 -2.88 11.19 6.34
N ILE A 162 -2.90 12.53 6.50
CA ILE A 162 -3.88 13.24 7.33
C ILE A 162 -5.31 12.97 6.86
N ASP A 163 -5.58 13.04 5.56
CA ASP A 163 -6.90 12.79 4.99
C ASP A 163 -7.41 11.37 5.30
N ASN A 164 -6.52 10.38 5.20
CA ASN A 164 -6.84 9.00 5.53
C ASN A 164 -7.02 8.77 7.04
N TYR A 165 -6.23 9.41 7.90
CA TYR A 165 -6.48 9.37 9.36
C TYR A 165 -7.80 10.03 9.74
N ASN A 166 -8.15 11.16 9.13
CA ASN A 166 -9.45 11.79 9.32
C ASN A 166 -10.59 10.86 8.87
N LYS A 167 -10.40 10.16 7.74
CA LYS A 167 -11.39 9.18 7.26
C LYS A 167 -11.54 7.99 8.20
N TYR A 168 -10.44 7.50 8.79
CA TYR A 168 -10.47 6.50 9.85
C TYR A 168 -11.31 6.99 11.04
N LEU A 169 -11.05 8.20 11.55
CA LEU A 169 -11.78 8.78 12.70
C LEU A 169 -13.28 8.99 12.41
N GLU A 170 -13.63 9.34 11.16
CA GLU A 170 -15.02 9.47 10.71
C GLU A 170 -15.76 8.12 10.78
N LEU A 171 -15.09 7.03 10.36
CA LEU A 171 -15.68 5.70 10.29
C LEU A 171 -15.62 4.95 11.64
N ALA A 172 -14.57 5.18 12.43
CA ALA A 172 -14.26 4.46 13.67
C ALA A 172 -14.60 5.29 14.92
N THR A 173 -15.81 5.85 14.99
CA THR A 173 -16.20 6.86 15.99
C THR A 173 -16.13 6.42 17.46
N THR A 174 -15.97 5.12 17.73
CA THR A 174 -15.84 4.56 19.07
C THR A 174 -14.47 3.90 19.32
N ALA A 175 -13.49 4.12 18.43
CA ALA A 175 -12.18 3.50 18.54
C ALA A 175 -11.40 4.08 19.72
N SER A 176 -10.83 3.19 20.54
CA SER A 176 -10.09 3.58 21.75
C SER A 176 -8.78 4.31 21.47
N ASP A 177 -8.26 4.18 20.26
CA ASP A 177 -7.03 4.79 19.77
C ASP A 177 -7.26 6.16 19.10
N SER A 178 -8.47 6.71 19.09
CA SER A 178 -8.79 7.98 18.42
C SER A 178 -7.87 9.14 18.85
N ALA A 179 -7.48 9.19 20.13
CA ALA A 179 -6.55 10.22 20.64
C ALA A 179 -5.12 10.03 20.12
N GLU A 180 -4.68 8.78 19.92
CA GLU A 180 -3.38 8.48 19.32
C GLU A 180 -3.38 8.90 17.85
N VAL A 181 -4.45 8.60 17.11
CA VAL A 181 -4.59 9.03 15.71
C VAL A 181 -4.60 10.55 15.59
N GLN A 182 -5.28 11.26 16.49
CA GLN A 182 -5.27 12.72 16.50
C GLN A 182 -3.85 13.27 16.73
N SER A 183 -3.07 12.65 17.63
CA SER A 183 -1.68 13.05 17.87
C SER A 183 -0.78 12.81 16.65
N LYS A 184 -1.02 11.75 15.88
CA LYS A 184 -0.31 11.51 14.60
C LYS A 184 -0.61 12.59 13.58
N ILE A 185 -1.88 13.01 13.46
CA ILE A 185 -2.28 14.12 12.59
C ILE A 185 -1.53 15.41 12.98
N GLU A 186 -1.49 15.74 14.28
CA GLU A 186 -0.80 16.93 14.78
C GLU A 186 0.70 16.88 14.48
N GLU A 187 1.36 15.74 14.68
CA GLU A 187 2.78 15.55 14.35
C GLU A 187 3.06 15.81 12.85
N ILE A 188 2.20 15.31 11.97
CA ILE A 188 2.35 15.52 10.52
C ILE A 188 2.11 16.99 10.16
N GLN A 189 1.15 17.67 10.79
CA GLN A 189 0.88 19.09 10.59
C GLN A 189 2.08 19.97 11.00
N ASP A 190 2.71 19.68 12.14
CA ASP A 190 3.91 20.37 12.59
C ASP A 190 5.07 20.18 11.59
N LYS A 191 5.24 18.95 11.05
CA LYS A 191 6.24 18.69 10.00
C LYS A 191 5.96 19.49 8.74
N LEU A 192 4.72 19.52 8.27
CA LEU A 192 4.34 20.33 7.10
C LEU A 192 4.68 21.81 7.31
N GLN A 193 4.40 22.36 8.49
CA GLN A 193 4.75 23.74 8.83
C GLN A 193 6.27 23.98 8.78
N THR A 194 7.09 23.05 9.24
CA THR A 194 8.56 23.16 9.13
C THR A 194 9.03 23.13 7.67
N LEU A 195 8.46 22.25 6.84
CA LEU A 195 8.82 22.14 5.42
C LEU A 195 8.41 23.36 4.59
N ASP A 196 7.41 24.12 5.03
CA ASP A 196 7.03 25.40 4.42
C ASP A 196 7.96 26.54 4.85
N ALA A 197 8.45 26.52 6.08
CA ALA A 197 9.40 27.52 6.59
C ALA A 197 10.76 27.44 5.88
N ASP A 198 11.24 26.24 5.57
CA ASP A 198 12.54 26.03 4.90
C ASP A 198 12.50 26.33 3.39
N SER A 199 11.30 26.44 2.81
CA SER A 199 11.10 26.74 1.38
C SER A 199 10.99 28.24 1.03
N ASN A 200 11.04 29.13 2.03
CA ASN A 200 10.95 30.60 1.89
C ASN A 200 12.29 31.29 2.16
#